data_AF-K1RM89-F1
#
_entry.id   AF-K1RM89-F1
#
_cell.length_a   1.000
_cell.length_b   1.000
_cell.length_c   1.000
_cell.angle_alpha   90.00
_cell.angle_beta   90.00
_cell.angle_gamma   90.00
#
_symmetry.space_group_name_H-M   'P 1'
#
loop_
_entity.id
_entity.type
_entity.pdbx_description
1 polymer ?
#
loop_
_entity_poly.entity_id
_entity_poly.type
_entity_poly.pdbx_seq_one_letter_code
_entity_poly.pdbx_strand_id
1 'polypeptide(L)'
;GKVSVRLFLNDGYEAPPEEEDLFIDMHSEEYCGMISRSLLQLGNPYRIRKAIEKSKAGKEVTLAYIGGSITQGAGAIPIHTECYAYKSFQLFQNRFSTQNNVRFIKAGVGGTPSELGMIRFDRDVLREGERPDIVVIEFAVNDEGDETKGVCYESLVRKVLKLPWKPAVVLLFSVFANDWNLQERLRPVGDLYDLPMVSILNAVTPQFSLKCGEG
;
A
#
# COMPACT_ATOMS: atom_id res chain seq x y z
N GLY A 1 -23.08 -13.82 -11.41
CA GLY A 1 -22.84 -14.48 -12.71
C GLY A 1 -21.37 -14.37 -13.04
N LYS A 2 -20.72 -15.44 -13.51
CA LYS A 2 -19.35 -15.38 -14.02
C LYS A 2 -19.38 -14.67 -15.37
N VAL A 3 -18.67 -13.55 -15.49
CA VAL A 3 -18.37 -12.92 -16.79
C VAL A 3 -17.02 -13.45 -17.23
N SER A 4 -16.92 -13.84 -18.49
CA SER A 4 -15.66 -14.24 -19.14
C SER A 4 -15.43 -13.34 -20.34
N VAL A 5 -14.21 -12.82 -20.48
CA VAL A 5 -13.76 -12.09 -21.65
C VAL A 5 -13.07 -13.07 -22.57
N ARG A 6 -13.44 -13.09 -23.86
CA ARG A 6 -12.74 -13.85 -24.90
C ARG A 6 -12.13 -12.87 -25.87
N LEU A 7 -10.83 -12.99 -26.09
CA LEU A 7 -10.11 -12.29 -27.14
C LEU A 7 -10.06 -13.21 -28.36
N PHE A 8 -10.43 -12.69 -29.53
CA PHE A 8 -10.37 -13.40 -30.79
C PHE A 8 -9.18 -12.88 -31.59
N LEU A 9 -8.37 -13.79 -32.11
CA LEU A 9 -7.27 -13.47 -33.02
C LEU A 9 -7.75 -13.64 -34.46
N ASN A 10 -7.29 -12.76 -35.35
CA ASN A 10 -7.52 -12.91 -36.79
C ASN A 10 -6.70 -14.09 -37.33
N ASP A 11 -7.14 -14.66 -38.44
CA ASP A 11 -6.39 -15.70 -39.15
C ASP A 11 -4.95 -15.26 -39.43
N GLY A 12 -3.99 -16.11 -39.09
CA GLY A 12 -2.55 -15.84 -39.23
C GLY A 12 -1.88 -15.24 -37.98
N TYR A 13 -2.61 -15.02 -36.88
CA TYR A 13 -2.06 -14.60 -35.59
C TYR A 13 -2.19 -15.73 -34.56
N GLU A 14 -1.09 -16.06 -33.89
CA GLU A 14 -1.06 -17.00 -32.77
C GLU A 14 -1.02 -16.24 -31.44
N ALA A 15 -1.76 -16.75 -30.44
CA ALA A 15 -1.64 -16.24 -29.08
C ALA A 15 -0.25 -16.64 -28.55
N PRO A 16 0.45 -15.75 -27.82
CA PRO A 16 1.58 -16.18 -27.02
C PRO A 16 1.13 -17.34 -26.11
N PRO A 17 1.98 -18.37 -25.91
CA PRO A 17 1.69 -19.38 -24.92
C PRO A 17 1.45 -18.71 -23.56
N GLU A 18 0.45 -19.18 -22.81
CA GLU A 18 0.32 -18.78 -21.41
C GLU A 18 1.58 -19.22 -20.69
N GLU A 19 2.41 -18.25 -20.27
CA GLU A 19 3.54 -18.53 -19.39
C GLU A 19 2.96 -18.96 -18.04
N GLU A 20 3.25 -20.19 -17.62
CA GLU A 20 2.91 -20.64 -16.27
C GLU A 20 3.66 -19.76 -15.27
N ASP A 21 2.94 -19.20 -14.29
CA ASP A 21 3.56 -18.47 -13.18
C ASP A 21 4.62 -19.37 -12.53
N LEU A 22 5.89 -18.96 -12.64
CA LEU A 22 7.01 -19.67 -12.06
C LEU A 22 6.81 -19.77 -10.53
N PHE A 23 7.11 -20.93 -9.95
CA PHE A 23 7.13 -21.09 -8.51
C PHE A 23 8.18 -20.14 -7.90
N ILE A 24 7.73 -19.18 -7.09
CA ILE A 24 8.61 -18.26 -6.37
C ILE A 24 8.90 -18.85 -4.99
N ASP A 25 10.17 -19.15 -4.72
CA ASP A 25 10.60 -19.53 -3.36
C ASP A 25 10.63 -18.30 -2.45
N MET A 26 9.57 -18.10 -1.69
CA MET A 26 9.44 -17.00 -0.73
C MET A 26 10.40 -17.09 0.47
N HIS A 27 11.18 -18.16 0.57
CA HIS A 27 12.20 -18.37 1.60
C HIS A 27 13.62 -18.23 1.08
N SER A 28 13.82 -17.97 -0.21
CA SER A 28 15.15 -17.78 -0.79
C SER A 28 15.84 -16.52 -0.25
N GLU A 29 17.17 -16.50 -0.31
CA GLU A 29 17.96 -15.34 0.11
C GLU A 29 17.66 -14.12 -0.77
N GLU A 30 17.43 -14.34 -2.07
CA GLU A 30 17.08 -13.32 -3.06
C GLU A 30 15.73 -12.68 -2.73
N TYR A 31 14.70 -13.49 -2.45
CA TYR A 31 13.38 -13.00 -2.06
C TYR A 31 13.45 -12.24 -0.72
N CYS A 32 14.16 -12.78 0.26
CA CYS A 32 14.36 -12.10 1.55
C CYS A 32 15.13 -10.78 1.39
N GLY A 33 16.13 -10.74 0.50
CA GLY A 33 16.87 -9.55 0.13
C GLY A 33 15.99 -8.50 -0.54
N MET A 34 15.12 -8.91 -1.47
CA MET A 34 14.10 -8.06 -2.09
C MET A 34 13.18 -7.42 -1.05
N ILE A 35 12.62 -8.22 -0.15
CA ILE A 35 11.74 -7.72 0.92
C ILE A 35 12.51 -6.77 1.85
N SER A 36 13.75 -7.07 2.19
CA SER A 36 14.56 -6.22 3.08
C SER A 36 14.81 -4.83 2.50
N ARG A 37 15.02 -4.71 1.18
CA ARG A 37 15.17 -3.42 0.49
C ARG A 37 13.91 -2.57 0.51
N SER A 38 12.74 -3.16 0.79
CA SER A 38 11.48 -2.40 0.87
C SER A 38 11.43 -1.45 2.06
N LEU A 39 12.18 -1.72 3.14
CA LEU A 39 12.23 -0.84 4.30
C LEU A 39 13.10 0.37 4.00
N LEU A 40 12.48 1.45 3.51
CA LEU A 40 13.15 2.71 3.22
C LEU A 40 13.59 3.40 4.53
N GLN A 41 12.69 3.45 5.51
CA GLN A 41 12.93 4.06 6.81
C GLN A 41 12.03 3.43 7.87
N LEU A 42 12.59 3.10 9.03
CA LEU A 42 11.79 2.66 10.18
C LEU A 42 11.04 3.81 10.86
N GLY A 43 11.67 4.98 10.91
CA GLY A 43 11.16 6.17 11.59
C GLY A 43 10.95 5.92 13.09
N ASN A 44 9.92 6.54 13.66
CA ASN A 44 9.45 6.29 15.01
C ASN A 44 8.34 5.22 15.03
N PRO A 45 8.64 3.97 15.41
CA PRO A 45 7.65 2.89 15.41
C PRO A 45 6.73 2.89 16.64
N TYR A 46 6.84 3.88 17.55
CA TYR A 46 6.11 3.88 18.82
C TYR A 46 4.60 3.69 18.64
N ARG A 47 3.99 4.41 17.69
CA ARG A 47 2.54 4.33 17.46
C ARG A 47 2.11 2.98 16.86
N ILE A 48 2.93 2.41 15.97
CA ILE A 48 2.69 1.05 15.44
C ILE A 48 2.76 0.03 16.57
N ARG A 49 3.78 0.11 17.43
CA ARG A 49 3.91 -0.76 18.61
C ARG A 49 2.70 -0.64 19.52
N LYS A 50 2.17 0.57 19.74
CA LYS A 50 0.95 0.78 20.53
C LYS A 50 -0.28 0.14 19.90
N ALA A 51 -0.45 0.21 18.58
CA ALA A 51 -1.52 -0.49 17.88
C ALA A 51 -1.39 -2.02 18.01
N ILE A 52 -0.17 -2.56 17.90
CA ILE A 52 0.09 -4.00 18.11
C ILE A 52 -0.22 -4.42 19.55
N GLU A 53 0.25 -3.66 20.55
CA GLU A 53 -0.02 -3.89 21.97
C GLU A 53 -1.54 -3.85 22.25
N LYS A 54 -2.25 -2.89 21.66
CA LYS A 54 -3.71 -2.76 21.74
C LYS A 54 -4.41 -4.00 21.17
N SER A 55 -3.98 -4.47 20.00
CA SER A 55 -4.54 -5.67 19.36
C SER A 55 -4.30 -6.93 20.19
N LYS A 56 -3.07 -7.13 20.68
CA LYS A 56 -2.72 -8.27 21.55
C LYS A 56 -3.49 -8.30 22.86
N ALA A 57 -3.86 -7.12 23.38
CA ALA A 57 -4.71 -7.00 24.56
C ALA A 57 -6.20 -7.27 24.29
N GLY A 58 -6.57 -7.72 23.08
CA GLY A 58 -7.97 -8.01 22.69
C GLY A 58 -8.81 -6.76 22.42
N LYS A 59 -8.23 -5.56 22.47
CA LYS A 59 -8.94 -4.31 22.16
C LYS A 59 -9.04 -4.13 20.65
N GLU A 60 -10.16 -3.61 20.18
CA GLU A 60 -10.37 -3.37 18.76
C GLU A 60 -9.31 -2.43 18.17
N VAL A 61 -8.72 -2.81 17.03
CA VAL A 61 -7.72 -2.04 16.30
C VAL A 61 -8.19 -1.82 14.87
N THR A 62 -8.14 -0.59 14.38
CA THR A 62 -8.58 -0.28 13.01
C THR A 62 -7.38 0.06 12.12
N LEU A 63 -7.22 -0.68 11.02
CA LEU A 63 -6.25 -0.40 9.97
C LEU A 63 -6.96 0.26 8.79
N ALA A 64 -6.56 1.48 8.46
CA ALA A 64 -7.06 2.21 7.31
C ALA A 64 -6.00 2.35 6.22
N TYR A 65 -6.44 2.27 4.97
CA TYR A 65 -5.62 2.45 3.79
C TYR A 65 -6.27 3.53 2.92
N ILE A 66 -5.54 4.57 2.58
CA ILE A 66 -5.99 5.64 1.69
C ILE A 66 -4.98 5.82 0.55
N GLY A 67 -5.50 5.83 -0.67
CA GLY A 67 -4.66 5.97 -1.85
C GLY A 67 -5.42 5.90 -3.16
N GLY A 68 -4.67 5.63 -4.23
CA GLY A 68 -5.17 5.53 -5.59
C GLY A 68 -5.80 4.19 -5.96
N SER A 69 -5.67 3.83 -7.24
CA SER A 69 -6.19 2.57 -7.82
C SER A 69 -5.54 1.32 -7.23
N ILE A 70 -4.26 1.39 -6.86
CA ILE A 70 -3.55 0.26 -6.24
C ILE A 70 -4.16 -0.02 -4.87
N THR A 71 -4.39 1.01 -4.06
CA THR A 71 -5.14 0.90 -2.79
C THR A 71 -6.59 0.43 -3.01
N GLN A 72 -7.23 0.81 -4.11
CA GLN A 72 -8.54 0.30 -4.48
C GLN A 72 -8.51 -1.20 -4.77
N GLY A 73 -7.38 -1.71 -5.29
CA GLY A 73 -7.12 -3.11 -5.58
C GLY A 73 -6.93 -3.43 -7.06
N ALA A 74 -6.74 -2.42 -7.92
CA ALA A 74 -6.54 -2.65 -9.37
C ALA A 74 -5.43 -3.68 -9.63
N GLY A 75 -5.69 -4.61 -10.55
CA GLY A 75 -4.79 -5.73 -10.86
C GLY A 75 -5.00 -6.99 -10.01
N ALA A 76 -5.66 -6.88 -8.85
CA ALA A 76 -5.94 -8.06 -8.02
C ALA A 76 -7.19 -8.82 -8.47
N ILE A 77 -7.15 -10.16 -8.39
CA ILE A 77 -8.27 -11.04 -8.73
C ILE A 77 -8.45 -12.10 -7.64
N PRO A 78 -9.51 -12.03 -6.79
CA PRO A 78 -10.49 -10.96 -6.71
C PRO A 78 -9.95 -9.61 -6.18
N ILE A 79 -10.48 -8.51 -6.74
CA ILE A 79 -10.02 -7.13 -6.47
C ILE A 79 -10.05 -6.73 -4.98
N HIS A 80 -10.98 -7.27 -4.21
CA HIS A 80 -11.18 -6.88 -2.80
C HIS A 80 -10.36 -7.71 -1.81
N THR A 81 -9.91 -8.91 -2.19
CA THR A 81 -9.27 -9.87 -1.27
C THR A 81 -7.85 -10.23 -1.67
N GLU A 82 -7.50 -10.11 -2.96
CA GLU A 82 -6.15 -10.37 -3.46
C GLU A 82 -5.34 -9.07 -3.64
N CYS A 83 -5.86 -7.94 -3.17
CA CYS A 83 -5.13 -6.67 -3.15
C CYS A 83 -4.19 -6.57 -1.94
N TYR A 84 -3.12 -5.79 -2.08
CA TYR A 84 -2.11 -5.63 -1.03
C TYR A 84 -2.72 -5.13 0.29
N ALA A 85 -3.70 -4.21 0.22
CA ALA A 85 -4.33 -3.64 1.41
C ALA A 85 -5.04 -4.71 2.24
N TYR A 86 -5.76 -5.63 1.58
CA TYR A 86 -6.43 -6.73 2.27
C TYR A 86 -5.43 -7.77 2.78
N LYS A 87 -4.45 -8.18 1.96
CA LYS A 87 -3.43 -9.15 2.36
C LYS A 87 -2.59 -8.67 3.54
N SER A 88 -2.15 -7.41 3.52
CA SER A 88 -1.41 -6.82 4.65
C SER A 88 -2.26 -6.68 5.91
N PHE A 89 -3.54 -6.32 5.78
CA PHE A 89 -4.50 -6.37 6.89
C PHE A 89 -4.64 -7.79 7.47
N GLN A 90 -4.81 -8.81 6.63
CA GLN A 90 -4.92 -10.21 7.07
C GLN A 90 -3.64 -10.67 7.76
N LEU A 91 -2.46 -10.30 7.25
CA LEU A 91 -1.18 -10.61 7.88
C LEU A 91 -1.06 -9.96 9.26
N PHE A 92 -1.49 -8.70 9.41
CA PHE A 92 -1.53 -8.04 10.72
C PHE A 92 -2.47 -8.79 11.68
N GLN A 93 -3.68 -9.10 11.22
CA GLN A 93 -4.68 -9.83 12.01
C GLN A 93 -4.13 -11.19 12.45
N ASN A 94 -3.63 -12.00 11.52
CA ASN A 94 -3.10 -13.34 11.82
C ASN A 94 -1.92 -13.31 12.80
N ARG A 95 -1.11 -12.25 12.77
CA ARG A 95 0.10 -12.14 13.59
C ARG A 95 -0.14 -11.54 14.98
N PHE A 96 -1.11 -10.64 15.12
CA PHE A 96 -1.23 -9.81 16.33
C PHE A 96 -2.60 -9.83 16.98
N SER A 97 -3.64 -10.26 16.27
CA SER A 97 -5.01 -10.37 16.79
C SER A 97 -5.12 -11.54 17.76
N THR A 98 -5.91 -11.38 18.82
CA THR A 98 -6.26 -12.47 19.73
C THR A 98 -7.70 -12.91 19.59
N GLN A 99 -8.58 -12.08 19.01
CA GLN A 99 -10.03 -12.33 18.95
C GLN A 99 -10.68 -11.80 17.66
N ASN A 100 -9.97 -11.83 16.52
CA ASN A 100 -10.42 -11.16 15.28
C ASN A 100 -10.80 -9.69 15.52
N ASN A 101 -10.09 -9.03 16.43
CA ASN A 101 -10.35 -7.67 16.90
C ASN A 101 -9.69 -6.61 16.02
N VAL A 102 -9.56 -6.87 14.72
CA VAL A 102 -8.93 -5.94 13.77
C VAL A 102 -9.95 -5.56 12.70
N ARG A 103 -10.26 -4.26 12.60
CA ARG A 103 -11.12 -3.70 11.55
C ARG A 103 -10.28 -3.25 10.36
N PHE A 104 -10.90 -3.33 9.19
CA PHE A 104 -10.29 -2.97 7.91
C PHE A 104 -11.07 -1.84 7.23
N ILE A 105 -10.37 -0.76 6.89
CA ILE A 105 -10.91 0.34 6.08
C ILE A 105 -10.07 0.48 4.82
N LYS A 106 -10.69 0.27 3.66
CA LYS A 106 -10.07 0.44 2.34
C LYS A 106 -10.69 1.64 1.62
N ALA A 107 -9.98 2.76 1.63
CA ALA A 107 -10.37 4.03 1.05
C ALA A 107 -9.54 4.35 -0.21
N GLY A 108 -9.45 3.39 -1.15
CA GLY A 108 -8.80 3.58 -2.44
C GLY A 108 -9.77 4.08 -3.51
N VAL A 109 -9.38 5.10 -4.28
CA VAL A 109 -10.14 5.60 -5.44
C VAL A 109 -9.20 5.74 -6.63
N GLY A 110 -9.51 5.06 -7.74
CA GLY A 110 -8.65 5.03 -8.92
C GLY A 110 -8.49 6.40 -9.60
N GLY A 111 -7.27 6.70 -10.04
CA GLY A 111 -6.97 7.92 -10.79
C GLY A 111 -7.00 9.21 -9.98
N THR A 112 -6.87 9.15 -8.65
CA THR A 112 -7.01 10.34 -7.79
C THR A 112 -5.70 10.68 -7.10
N PRO A 113 -5.28 11.95 -7.08
CA PRO A 113 -4.13 12.41 -6.31
C PRO A 113 -4.47 12.57 -4.83
N SER A 114 -3.44 12.85 -4.03
CA SER A 114 -3.54 13.14 -2.60
C SER A 114 -4.43 14.35 -2.29
N GLU A 115 -4.63 15.29 -3.21
CA GLU A 115 -5.58 16.41 -3.06
C GLU A 115 -7.01 15.95 -2.87
N LEU A 116 -7.47 15.04 -3.73
CA LEU A 116 -8.79 14.46 -3.56
C LEU A 116 -8.82 13.56 -2.32
N GLY A 117 -7.73 12.85 -2.04
CA GLY A 117 -7.52 12.09 -0.80
C GLY A 117 -7.74 12.94 0.47
N MET A 118 -7.20 14.15 0.49
CA MET A 118 -7.33 15.11 1.59
C MET A 118 -8.78 15.58 1.76
N ILE A 119 -9.46 15.90 0.66
CA ILE A 119 -10.87 16.33 0.68
C ILE A 119 -11.78 15.20 1.19
N ARG A 120 -11.54 13.96 0.76
CA ARG A 120 -12.39 12.81 1.09
C ARG A 120 -12.00 12.08 2.36
N PHE A 121 -10.89 12.44 3.02
CA PHE A 121 -10.36 11.70 4.17
C PHE A 121 -11.40 11.48 5.27
N ASP A 122 -12.11 12.53 5.69
CA ASP A 122 -13.10 12.41 6.76
C ASP A 122 -14.27 11.51 6.35
N ARG A 123 -14.71 11.63 5.10
CA ARG A 123 -15.82 10.84 4.53
C ARG A 123 -15.46 9.37 4.34
N ASP A 124 -14.23 9.06 3.95
CA ASP A 124 -13.86 7.70 3.54
C ASP A 124 -13.14 6.92 4.64
N VAL A 125 -12.41 7.61 5.52
CA VAL A 125 -11.58 7.01 6.59
C VAL A 125 -12.21 7.18 7.96
N LEU A 126 -12.79 8.36 8.26
CA LEU A 126 -13.41 8.64 9.57
C LEU A 126 -14.94 8.48 9.56
N ARG A 127 -15.48 7.85 8.51
CA ARG A 127 -16.92 7.59 8.35
C ARG A 127 -17.50 6.95 9.60
N GLU A 128 -18.74 7.29 9.92
CA GLU A 128 -19.49 6.64 11.01
C GLU A 128 -18.75 6.68 12.38
N GLY A 129 -17.85 7.65 12.57
CA GLY A 129 -17.09 7.80 13.81
C GLY A 129 -15.87 6.87 13.93
N GLU A 130 -15.43 6.26 12.84
CA GLU A 130 -14.24 5.40 12.79
C GLU A 130 -12.98 6.13 13.29
N ARG A 131 -12.16 5.39 14.05
CA ARG A 131 -10.91 5.90 14.66
C ARG A 131 -9.77 4.95 14.31
N PRO A 132 -9.16 5.07 13.11
CA PRO A 132 -8.03 4.23 12.73
C PRO A 132 -6.89 4.36 13.74
N ASP A 133 -6.24 3.25 14.04
CA ASP A 133 -5.02 3.19 14.85
C ASP A 133 -3.77 3.24 13.96
N ILE A 134 -3.87 2.73 12.73
CA ILE A 134 -2.83 2.80 11.70
C ILE A 134 -3.48 3.29 10.40
N VAL A 135 -2.86 4.27 9.76
CA VAL A 135 -3.24 4.74 8.42
C VAL A 135 -2.06 4.56 7.46
N VAL A 136 -2.27 3.78 6.42
CA VAL A 136 -1.34 3.63 5.30
C VAL A 136 -1.73 4.62 4.20
N ILE A 137 -0.78 5.46 3.77
CA ILE A 137 -0.98 6.49 2.75
C ILE A 137 -0.15 6.15 1.51
N GLU A 138 -0.81 6.02 0.35
CA GLU A 138 -0.21 5.54 -0.90
C GLU A 138 -0.68 6.38 -2.09
N PHE A 139 0.18 7.28 -2.58
CA PHE A 139 -0.11 8.18 -3.72
C PHE A 139 1.10 8.40 -4.64
N ALA A 140 2.14 7.57 -4.50
CA ALA A 140 3.44 7.79 -5.15
C ALA A 140 3.39 7.75 -6.68
N VAL A 141 2.38 7.09 -7.25
CA VAL A 141 2.17 7.00 -8.71
C VAL A 141 0.98 7.83 -9.18
N ASN A 142 0.32 8.58 -8.28
CA ASN A 142 -0.89 9.35 -8.59
C ASN A 142 -0.67 10.87 -8.55
N ASP A 143 0.31 11.35 -7.78
CA ASP A 143 0.53 12.78 -7.53
C ASP A 143 1.33 13.52 -8.63
N GLU A 144 1.42 12.94 -9.84
CA GLU A 144 2.13 13.59 -10.95
C GLU A 144 1.46 14.90 -11.32
N GLY A 145 0.14 14.85 -11.45
CA GLY A 145 -0.75 15.96 -11.79
C GLY A 145 -1.11 16.87 -10.62
N ASP A 146 -0.75 16.54 -9.38
CA ASP A 146 -1.05 17.36 -8.19
C ASP A 146 -0.51 18.79 -8.38
N GLU A 147 -1.43 19.75 -8.33
CA GLU A 147 -1.16 21.18 -8.52
C GLU A 147 -0.32 21.74 -7.37
N THR A 148 -0.44 21.18 -6.16
CA THR A 148 0.26 21.66 -4.97
C THR A 148 1.72 21.19 -4.87
N LYS A 149 2.18 20.37 -5.81
CA LYS A 149 3.56 19.86 -5.84
C LYS A 149 4.00 19.12 -4.56
N GLY A 150 3.07 18.46 -3.88
CA GLY A 150 3.31 17.62 -2.69
C GLY A 150 2.86 18.26 -1.37
N VAL A 151 2.46 19.53 -1.38
CA VAL A 151 1.97 20.22 -0.17
C VAL A 151 0.66 19.60 0.33
N CYS A 152 -0.21 19.13 -0.57
CA CYS A 152 -1.45 18.47 -0.17
C CYS A 152 -1.19 17.08 0.42
N TYR A 153 -0.22 16.34 -0.12
CA TYR A 153 0.25 15.09 0.47
C TYR A 153 0.74 15.30 1.91
N GLU A 154 1.58 16.31 2.14
CA GLU A 154 2.02 16.66 3.50
C GLU A 154 0.82 17.06 4.39
N SER A 155 -0.13 17.83 3.86
CA SER A 155 -1.33 18.24 4.59
C SER A 155 -2.19 17.07 5.03
N LEU A 156 -2.34 16.05 4.16
CA LEU A 156 -3.00 14.78 4.50
C LEU A 156 -2.26 14.06 5.63
N VAL A 157 -0.95 13.88 5.52
CA VAL A 157 -0.12 13.27 6.57
C VAL A 157 -0.29 14.00 7.90
N ARG A 158 -0.17 15.33 7.89
CA ARG A 158 -0.35 16.17 9.09
C ARG A 158 -1.76 16.07 9.66
N LYS A 159 -2.79 15.98 8.82
CA LYS A 159 -4.17 15.80 9.27
C LYS A 159 -4.30 14.51 10.07
N VAL A 160 -3.76 13.39 9.57
CA VAL A 160 -3.76 12.12 10.28
C VAL A 160 -2.99 12.21 11.60
N LEU A 161 -1.77 12.76 11.59
CA LEU A 161 -0.94 12.89 12.78
C LEU A 161 -1.56 13.78 13.87
N LYS A 162 -2.38 14.77 13.48
CA LYS A 162 -3.05 15.71 14.38
C LYS A 162 -4.33 15.14 15.01
N LEU A 163 -4.88 14.03 14.52
CA LEU A 163 -6.10 13.43 15.08
C LEU A 163 -5.99 13.22 16.60
N PRO A 164 -7.09 13.35 17.36
CA PRO A 164 -7.04 13.34 18.84
C PRO A 164 -6.43 12.07 19.44
N TRP A 165 -6.67 10.91 18.83
CA TRP A 165 -6.18 9.60 19.29
C TRP A 165 -4.80 9.21 18.74
N LYS A 166 -4.15 10.08 17.96
CA LYS A 166 -2.75 9.93 17.50
C LYS A 166 -2.47 8.60 16.79
N PRO A 167 -3.14 8.31 15.66
CA PRO A 167 -2.84 7.12 14.85
C PRO A 167 -1.38 7.08 14.40
N ALA A 168 -0.89 5.87 14.15
CA ALA A 168 0.32 5.64 13.37
C ALA A 168 0.06 6.01 11.90
N VAL A 169 1.09 6.53 11.23
CA VAL A 169 1.09 6.76 9.78
C VAL A 169 2.21 5.92 9.18
N VAL A 170 1.90 5.23 8.08
CA VAL A 170 2.89 4.51 7.25
C VAL A 170 2.79 5.07 5.85
N LEU A 171 3.92 5.49 5.28
CA LEU A 171 3.97 5.92 3.88
C LEU A 171 4.38 4.74 3.01
N LEU A 172 3.61 4.47 1.96
CA LEU A 172 3.89 3.41 1.00
C LEU A 172 4.14 4.02 -0.38
N PHE A 173 5.28 3.69 -0.98
CA PHE A 173 5.65 4.14 -2.31
C PHE A 173 5.53 2.98 -3.30
N SER A 174 4.38 2.91 -3.98
CA SER A 174 4.18 2.03 -5.14
C SER A 174 5.05 2.46 -6.31
N VAL A 175 5.14 1.60 -7.33
CA VAL A 175 5.93 1.83 -8.54
C VAL A 175 5.19 1.31 -9.77
N PHE A 176 5.35 1.98 -10.91
CA PHE A 176 4.92 1.44 -12.20
C PHE A 176 5.94 0.44 -12.77
N ALA A 177 5.52 -0.37 -13.75
CA ALA A 177 6.38 -1.38 -14.38
C ALA A 177 7.60 -0.79 -15.12
N ASN A 178 7.63 0.52 -15.36
CA ASN A 178 8.75 1.26 -15.93
C ASN A 178 9.66 1.91 -14.87
N ASP A 179 9.62 1.40 -13.63
CA ASP A 179 10.40 1.90 -12.49
C ASP A 179 10.14 3.36 -12.10
N TRP A 180 8.97 3.90 -12.47
CA TRP A 180 8.62 5.28 -12.18
C TRP A 180 7.70 5.42 -10.96
N ASN A 181 8.04 6.36 -10.08
CA ASN A 181 7.16 6.92 -9.05
C ASN A 181 7.67 8.30 -8.57
N LEU A 182 6.96 8.88 -7.59
CA LEU A 182 7.28 10.17 -6.97
C LEU A 182 7.93 10.03 -5.58
N GLN A 183 8.57 8.90 -5.28
CA GLN A 183 9.20 8.67 -3.98
C GLN A 183 10.14 9.83 -3.59
N GLU A 184 11.04 10.26 -4.47
CA GLU A 184 11.99 11.33 -4.14
C GLU A 184 11.31 12.68 -3.84
N ARG A 185 10.13 12.94 -4.41
CA ARG A 185 9.33 14.13 -4.10
C ARG A 185 8.58 13.99 -2.78
N LEU A 186 8.11 12.80 -2.43
CA LEU A 186 7.21 12.58 -1.29
C LEU A 186 7.92 12.10 -0.01
N ARG A 187 9.07 11.41 -0.12
CA ARG A 187 9.86 10.93 1.03
C ARG A 187 10.27 12.04 2.01
N PRO A 188 10.56 13.30 1.60
CA PRO A 188 10.93 14.34 2.56
C PRO A 188 9.88 14.58 3.65
N VAL A 189 8.60 14.26 3.37
CA VAL A 189 7.54 14.29 4.39
C VAL A 189 7.76 13.22 5.45
N GLY A 190 8.12 12.00 5.05
CA GLY A 190 8.42 10.93 6.00
C GLY A 190 9.70 11.19 6.79
N ASP A 191 10.72 11.79 6.18
CA ASP A 191 11.94 12.24 6.86
C ASP A 191 11.61 13.30 7.93
N LEU A 192 10.84 14.33 7.56
CA LEU A 192 10.49 15.45 8.43
C LEU A 192 9.68 15.02 9.67
N TYR A 193 8.76 14.06 9.51
CA TYR A 193 7.88 13.60 10.58
C TYR A 193 8.34 12.30 11.23
N ASP A 194 9.55 11.82 10.92
CA ASP A 194 10.13 10.58 11.44
C ASP A 194 9.18 9.38 11.27
N LEU A 195 8.67 9.19 10.06
CA LEU A 195 7.63 8.19 9.75
C LEU A 195 8.22 6.90 9.19
N PRO A 196 7.60 5.75 9.48
CA PRO A 196 7.84 4.51 8.76
C PRO A 196 7.50 4.66 7.27
N MET A 197 8.45 4.26 6.42
CA MET A 197 8.33 4.33 4.97
C MET A 197 8.69 2.99 4.33
N VAL A 198 7.82 2.53 3.43
CA VAL A 198 8.00 1.31 2.65
C VAL A 198 8.05 1.66 1.16
N SER A 199 9.06 1.16 0.46
CA SER A 199 9.29 1.40 -0.96
C SER A 199 9.19 0.10 -1.75
N ILE A 200 8.21 0.03 -2.65
CA ILE A 200 8.14 -1.08 -3.61
C ILE A 200 9.22 -0.90 -4.67
N LEU A 201 9.47 0.34 -5.13
CA LEU A 201 10.55 0.69 -6.06
C LEU A 201 11.90 0.07 -5.62
N ASN A 202 12.33 0.34 -4.39
CA ASN A 202 13.62 -0.16 -3.90
C ASN A 202 13.66 -1.69 -3.79
N ALA A 203 12.51 -2.32 -3.51
CA ALA A 203 12.41 -3.77 -3.43
C ALA A 203 12.64 -4.40 -4.81
N VAL A 204 11.84 -3.98 -5.80
CA VAL A 204 11.72 -4.67 -7.09
C VAL A 204 12.70 -4.17 -8.15
N THR A 205 13.07 -2.89 -8.20
CA THR A 205 13.85 -2.35 -9.34
C THR A 205 15.20 -3.05 -9.58
N PRO A 206 15.98 -3.45 -8.55
CA PRO A 206 17.21 -4.19 -8.80
C PRO A 206 17.02 -5.46 -9.66
N GLN A 207 15.85 -6.11 -9.57
CA GLN A 207 15.57 -7.35 -10.28
C GLN A 207 15.35 -7.18 -11.78
N PHE A 208 14.91 -6.00 -12.24
CA PHE A 208 14.62 -5.79 -13.68
C PHE A 208 15.88 -5.64 -14.54
N SER A 209 17.05 -5.47 -13.89
CA SER A 209 18.35 -5.49 -14.56
C SER A 209 18.98 -6.88 -14.66
N LEU A 210 18.38 -7.88 -14.00
CA LEU A 210 18.91 -9.25 -13.87
C LEU A 210 18.29 -10.16 -14.92
N LYS A 211 19.01 -11.21 -15.35
CA LYS A 211 18.45 -12.23 -16.25
C LYS A 211 17.54 -13.18 -15.48
N CYS A 212 16.74 -13.95 -16.23
CA CYS A 212 15.93 -15.03 -15.65
C CYS A 212 16.82 -16.00 -14.83
N GLY A 213 16.50 -16.16 -13.54
CA GLY A 213 17.25 -17.00 -12.59
C GLY A 213 18.34 -16.29 -11.78
N GLU A 214 18.53 -14.97 -11.95
CA GLU A 214 19.54 -14.18 -11.23
C GLU A 214 18.96 -13.22 -10.17
N GLY A 215 17.63 -13.17 -10.00
CA GLY A 215 16.92 -12.21 -9.14
C GLY A 215 15.80 -12.80 -8.31
#